data_AF-A0A2S2P110-F1
#
_entry.id   AF-A0A2S2P110-F1
#
_cell.length_a   1.000
_cell.length_b   1.000
_cell.length_c   1.000
_cell.angle_alpha   90.00
_cell.angle_beta   90.00
_cell.angle_gamma   90.00
#
_symmetry.space_group_name_H-M   'P 1'
#
loop_
_entity.id
_entity.type
_entity.pdbx_description
1 polymer ?
#
loop_
_entity_poly.entity_id
_entity_poly.type
_entity_poly.pdbx_seq_one_letter_code
_entity_poly.pdbx_strand_id
1 'polypeptide(L)'
;MDKNEGGIKFVNCIGSDINIWKKGPYDEDFECETCLLYDEPEYQLDGLENINTSWKFFDHITKRYLLGNGKKIFHYQKYECPPIIVKINTPLYSLQELCTYTISRRLLANNIEDAAIHELELPEQLKIDIKSCVENLKERYEADGDDFCQDWTVYHEEEY
;
A
#
# COMPACT_ATOMS: atom_id res chain seq x y z
N MET A 1 -5.21 35.10 10.15
CA MET A 1 -4.68 34.16 11.16
C MET A 1 -3.83 33.17 10.41
N ASP A 2 -2.53 33.22 10.60
CA ASP A 2 -1.54 32.48 9.81
C ASP A 2 -1.66 30.98 10.08
N LYS A 3 -2.21 30.24 9.12
CA LYS A 3 -2.35 28.78 9.13
C LYS A 3 -1.01 28.09 8.82
N ASN A 4 0.06 28.45 9.53
CA ASN A 4 1.29 27.67 9.52
C ASN A 4 1.20 26.60 10.61
N GLU A 5 0.18 25.76 10.52
CA GLU A 5 0.10 24.53 11.31
C GLU A 5 1.22 23.60 10.78
N GLY A 6 2.21 23.37 11.62
CA GLY A 6 3.31 22.44 11.32
C GLY A 6 2.87 20.99 11.54
N GLY A 7 3.63 20.03 11.02
CA GLY A 7 3.22 18.63 10.99
C GLY A 7 3.70 17.91 9.73
N ILE A 8 2.87 17.00 9.24
CA ILE A 8 3.09 16.26 8.00
C ILE A 8 1.90 16.51 7.07
N LYS A 9 2.16 16.74 5.80
CA LYS A 9 1.15 16.78 4.74
C LYS A 9 1.43 15.68 3.72
N PHE A 10 0.57 14.67 3.68
CA PHE A 10 0.59 13.65 2.63
C PHE A 10 -0.11 14.19 1.39
N VAL A 11 0.50 13.98 0.22
CA VAL A 11 -0.04 14.41 -1.07
C VAL A 11 -0.11 13.21 -2.01
N ASN A 12 -1.32 12.89 -2.45
CA ASN A 12 -1.59 11.87 -3.45
C ASN A 12 -1.12 12.37 -4.82
N CYS A 13 -0.17 11.66 -5.43
CA CYS A 13 0.32 11.96 -6.78
C CYS A 13 0.03 10.81 -7.77
N ILE A 14 -0.94 9.95 -7.47
CA ILE A 14 -1.34 8.82 -8.31
C ILE A 14 -2.83 8.94 -8.67
N GLY A 15 -3.29 8.11 -9.62
CA GLY A 15 -4.68 8.07 -10.08
C GLY A 15 -5.59 7.11 -9.30
N SER A 16 -5.29 6.86 -8.02
CA SER A 16 -6.01 5.92 -7.16
C SER A 16 -5.99 6.41 -5.71
N ASP A 17 -6.94 5.94 -4.92
CA ASP A 17 -6.93 6.10 -3.47
C ASP A 17 -5.73 5.36 -2.87
N ILE A 18 -5.30 5.82 -1.69
CA ILE A 18 -4.11 5.32 -0.99
C ILE A 18 -4.47 4.92 0.43
N ASN A 19 -4.20 3.66 0.77
CA ASN A 19 -4.23 3.20 2.15
C ASN A 19 -2.95 3.64 2.87
N ILE A 20 -3.12 4.36 3.97
CA ILE A 20 -2.03 4.87 4.80
C ILE A 20 -1.93 3.99 6.04
N TRP A 21 -0.75 3.41 6.23
CA TRP A 21 -0.46 2.55 7.36
C TRP A 21 0.53 3.24 8.29
N LYS A 22 0.25 3.24 9.58
CA LYS A 22 1.02 3.92 10.63
C LYS A 22 1.62 2.92 11.59
N LYS A 23 2.83 3.22 12.04
CA LYS A 23 3.46 2.59 13.18
C LYS A 23 3.91 3.67 14.15
N GLY A 24 3.34 3.67 15.35
CA GLY A 24 3.74 4.53 16.45
C GLY A 24 5.13 4.21 17.00
N PRO A 25 5.69 5.07 17.86
CA PRO A 25 7.03 4.91 18.41
C PRO A 25 7.19 3.67 19.31
N TYR A 26 6.09 3.18 19.88
CA TYR A 26 6.06 2.04 20.81
C TYR A 26 5.30 0.83 20.25
N ASP A 27 4.80 0.94 19.02
CA ASP A 27 4.01 -0.13 18.42
C ASP A 27 4.95 -1.20 17.86
N GLU A 28 4.50 -2.46 17.88
CA GLU A 28 5.26 -3.57 17.32
C GLU A 28 5.07 -3.65 15.80
N ASP A 29 3.86 -3.35 15.32
CA ASP A 29 3.46 -3.52 13.92
C ASP A 29 2.90 -2.23 13.30
N PHE A 30 2.63 -2.29 11.99
CA PHE A 30 1.92 -1.23 11.28
C PHE A 30 0.43 -1.54 11.26
N GLU A 31 -0.41 -0.54 11.49
CA GLU A 31 -1.86 -0.63 11.40
C GLU A 31 -2.39 0.28 10.31
N CYS A 32 -3.53 -0.08 9.71
CA CYS A 32 -4.22 0.77 8.75
C CYS A 32 -4.83 1.98 9.50
N GLU A 33 -4.37 3.19 9.19
CA GLU A 33 -4.82 4.42 9.88
C GLU A 33 -6.00 5.06 9.14
N THR A 34 -5.85 5.26 7.83
CA THR A 34 -6.82 6.01 7.01
C THR A 34 -6.63 5.74 5.52
N CYS A 35 -7.59 6.19 4.72
CA CYS A 35 -7.52 6.22 3.26
C CYS A 35 -7.42 7.68 2.76
N LEU A 36 -6.42 7.96 1.94
CA LEU A 36 -6.26 9.24 1.25
C LEU A 36 -6.87 9.13 -0.15
N LEU A 37 -7.97 9.84 -0.35
CA LEU A 37 -8.75 9.76 -1.58
C LEU A 37 -8.04 10.45 -2.75
N TYR A 38 -8.36 10.02 -3.96
CA TYR A 38 -7.87 10.65 -5.19
C TYR A 38 -8.47 12.05 -5.41
N ASP A 39 -9.73 12.25 -5.07
CA ASP A 39 -10.46 13.52 -5.20
C ASP A 39 -10.20 14.50 -4.04
N GLU A 40 -9.73 13.99 -2.90
CA GLU A 40 -9.18 14.76 -1.78
C GLU A 40 -7.66 14.49 -1.64
N PRO A 41 -6.81 15.02 -2.55
CA PRO A 41 -5.44 14.54 -2.74
C PRO A 41 -4.46 15.00 -1.66
N GLU A 42 -4.93 15.68 -0.61
CA GLU A 42 -4.10 16.22 0.46
C GLU A 42 -4.67 15.84 1.82
N TYR A 43 -3.84 15.23 2.67
CA TYR A 43 -4.20 14.92 4.05
C TYR A 43 -3.12 15.47 4.99
N GLN A 44 -3.53 16.36 5.88
CA GLN A 44 -2.63 17.02 6.83
C GLN A 44 -2.84 16.42 8.23
N LEU A 45 -1.73 16.01 8.83
CA LEU A 45 -1.67 15.56 10.21
C LEU A 45 -0.91 16.62 11.01
N ASP A 46 -1.65 17.32 11.84
CA ASP A 46 -1.11 18.23 12.84
C ASP A 46 -0.85 17.48 14.14
N GLY A 47 0.04 18.01 14.96
CA GLY A 47 0.24 17.50 16.32
C GLY A 47 1.60 16.85 16.58
N LEU A 48 2.01 16.95 17.84
CA LEU A 48 3.27 16.40 18.34
C LEU A 48 3.17 14.88 18.56
N GLU A 49 1.97 14.31 18.65
CA GLU A 49 1.77 12.86 18.83
C GLU A 49 2.30 12.03 17.65
N ASN A 50 2.41 12.63 16.47
CA ASN A 50 2.89 11.93 15.28
C ASN A 50 4.43 11.87 15.24
N ILE A 51 5.16 12.54 16.12
CA ILE A 51 6.62 12.48 16.16
C ILE A 51 7.09 11.04 16.45
N ASN A 52 8.14 10.62 15.76
CA ASN A 52 8.71 9.26 15.77
C ASN A 52 7.77 8.17 15.21
N THR A 53 6.73 8.55 14.46
CA THR A 53 5.92 7.60 13.70
C THR A 53 6.58 7.22 12.38
N SER A 54 6.24 6.03 11.90
CA SER A 54 6.64 5.52 10.59
C SER A 54 5.39 5.24 9.76
N TRP A 55 5.49 5.46 8.45
CA TRP A 55 4.35 5.38 7.53
C TRP A 55 4.68 4.53 6.32
N LYS A 56 3.72 3.68 5.93
CA LYS A 56 3.70 2.94 4.66
C LYS A 56 2.48 3.35 3.86
N PHE A 57 2.59 3.24 2.54
CA PHE A 57 1.55 3.66 1.61
C PHE A 57 1.28 2.53 0.65
N PHE A 58 0.01 2.21 0.43
CA PHE A 58 -0.41 1.18 -0.50
C PHE A 58 -1.50 1.72 -1.41
N ASP A 59 -1.44 1.34 -2.68
CA ASP A 59 -2.54 1.57 -3.61
C ASP A 59 -3.79 0.84 -3.10
N HIS A 60 -4.92 1.55 -2.99
CA HIS A 60 -6.13 1.01 -2.38
C HIS A 60 -6.66 -0.22 -3.14
N ILE A 61 -6.54 -0.28 -4.47
CA ILE A 61 -7.11 -1.36 -5.28
C ILE A 61 -6.16 -2.55 -5.41
N THR A 62 -4.88 -2.28 -5.69
CA THR A 62 -3.89 -3.31 -5.99
C THR A 62 -3.10 -3.75 -4.77
N LYS A 63 -3.20 -3.00 -3.66
CA LYS A 63 -2.45 -3.16 -2.40
C LYS A 63 -0.92 -3.21 -2.60
N ARG A 64 -0.44 -2.70 -3.74
CA ARG A 64 0.99 -2.55 -4.06
C ARG A 64 1.59 -1.40 -3.28
N TYR A 65 2.84 -1.53 -2.86
CA TYR A 65 3.52 -0.48 -2.12
C TYR A 65 3.73 0.77 -2.98
N LEU A 66 3.61 1.94 -2.37
CA LEU A 66 3.91 3.25 -2.95
C LEU A 66 5.11 3.88 -2.23
N LEU A 67 5.63 4.99 -2.77
CA LEU A 67 6.78 5.69 -2.20
C LEU A 67 6.41 7.07 -1.69
N GLY A 68 6.60 7.30 -0.38
CA GLY A 68 6.55 8.64 0.21
C GLY A 68 7.92 9.30 0.11
N ASN A 69 8.04 10.39 -0.66
CA ASN A 69 9.31 11.06 -0.95
C ASN A 69 10.43 10.09 -1.39
N GLY A 70 10.07 9.10 -2.22
CA GLY A 70 11.00 8.09 -2.75
C GLY A 70 11.34 6.93 -1.82
N LYS A 71 10.71 6.84 -0.63
CA LYS A 71 10.97 5.76 0.35
C LYS A 71 9.75 4.86 0.54
N LYS A 72 9.98 3.55 0.70
CA LYS A 72 8.92 2.56 1.04
C LYS A 72 8.37 2.77 2.46
N ILE A 73 9.22 3.25 3.38
CA ILE A 73 8.85 3.64 4.74
C ILE A 73 9.29 5.08 4.94
N PHE A 74 8.33 5.96 5.25
CA PHE A 74 8.60 7.34 5.61
C PHE A 74 8.65 7.46 7.15
N HIS A 75 9.71 8.07 7.67
CA HIS A 75 9.88 8.26 9.12
C HIS A 75 9.77 9.75 9.44
N TYR A 76 8.88 10.10 10.36
CA TYR A 76 8.76 11.47 10.85
C TYR A 76 9.45 11.61 12.21
N GLN A 77 10.59 12.29 12.26
CA GLN A 77 11.47 12.29 13.44
C GLN A 77 11.33 13.52 14.34
N LYS A 78 10.83 14.63 13.81
CA LYS A 78 10.73 15.90 14.54
C LYS A 78 9.60 16.75 13.98
N TYR A 79 9.04 17.60 14.83
CA TYR A 79 8.05 18.58 14.39
C TYR A 79 8.65 19.60 13.42
N GLU A 80 7.99 19.85 12.30
CA GLU A 80 8.39 20.90 11.34
C GLU A 80 7.25 21.90 11.10
N CYS A 81 7.59 23.18 11.02
CA CYS A 81 6.69 24.28 10.66
C CYS A 81 7.46 25.20 9.68
N PRO A 82 7.05 25.30 8.40
CA PRO A 82 5.87 24.70 7.77
C PRO A 82 5.90 23.15 7.74
N PRO A 83 4.76 22.47 7.51
CA PRO A 83 4.69 21.02 7.57
C PRO A 83 5.52 20.36 6.46
N ILE A 84 6.04 19.16 6.74
CA ILE A 84 6.76 18.38 5.74
C ILE A 84 5.77 17.89 4.69
N ILE A 85 6.02 18.23 3.44
CA ILE A 85 5.25 17.69 2.31
C ILE A 85 5.82 16.34 1.91
N VAL A 86 4.98 15.31 1.97
CA VAL A 86 5.30 13.93 1.59
C VAL A 86 4.50 13.57 0.34
N LYS A 87 5.16 13.58 -0.81
CA LYS A 87 4.55 13.21 -2.09
C LYS A 87 4.56 11.69 -2.24
N ILE A 88 3.38 11.11 -2.41
CA ILE A 88 3.21 9.66 -2.55
C ILE A 88 3.06 9.31 -4.03
N ASN A 89 3.98 8.51 -4.55
CA ASN A 89 4.05 8.19 -5.97
C ASN A 89 4.14 6.68 -6.21
N THR A 90 3.69 6.24 -7.39
CA THR A 90 3.94 4.89 -7.88
C THR A 90 5.45 4.74 -8.19
N PRO A 91 6.14 3.76 -7.60
CA PRO A 91 7.52 3.45 -7.99
C PRO A 91 7.59 2.89 -9.41
N LEU A 92 8.80 2.91 -9.98
CA LEU A 92 9.10 2.07 -11.14
C LEU A 92 9.32 0.63 -10.66
N TYR A 93 8.26 -0.16 -10.64
CA TYR A 93 8.36 -1.59 -10.33
C TYR A 93 9.18 -2.32 -11.39
N SER A 94 9.97 -3.28 -10.96
CA SER A 94 10.55 -4.25 -11.89
C SER A 94 9.46 -5.09 -12.56
N LEU A 95 9.76 -5.62 -13.75
CA LEU A 95 8.84 -6.54 -14.43
C LEU A 95 8.55 -7.77 -13.55
N GLN A 96 9.55 -8.26 -12.83
CA GLN A 96 9.38 -9.38 -11.89
C GLN A 96 8.39 -9.03 -10.78
N GLU A 97 8.53 -7.86 -10.12
CA GLU A 97 7.56 -7.43 -9.10
C GLU A 97 6.13 -7.35 -9.68
N LEU A 98 5.96 -6.76 -10.87
CA LEU A 98 4.65 -6.65 -11.51
C LEU A 98 4.02 -8.02 -11.79
N CYS A 99 4.81 -8.95 -12.35
CA CYS A 99 4.35 -10.32 -12.60
C CYS A 99 3.99 -11.03 -11.30
N THR A 100 4.84 -10.96 -10.27
CA THR A 100 4.59 -11.57 -8.96
C THR A 100 3.31 -11.03 -8.33
N TYR A 101 3.10 -9.71 -8.31
CA TYR A 101 1.86 -9.11 -7.80
C TYR A 101 0.63 -9.57 -8.58
N THR A 102 0.71 -9.59 -9.91
CA THR A 102 -0.41 -9.97 -10.78
C THR A 102 -0.81 -11.43 -10.54
N ILE A 103 0.16 -12.34 -10.51
CA ILE A 103 -0.07 -13.77 -10.24
C ILE A 103 -0.64 -13.94 -8.83
N SER A 104 0.01 -13.36 -7.82
CA SER A 104 -0.38 -13.51 -6.41
C SER A 104 -1.79 -13.00 -6.16
N ARG A 105 -2.15 -11.85 -6.74
CA ARG A 105 -3.50 -11.29 -6.63
C ARG A 105 -4.55 -12.22 -7.24
N ARG A 106 -4.25 -12.81 -8.40
CA ARG A 106 -5.16 -13.76 -9.07
C ARG A 106 -5.28 -15.08 -8.30
N LEU A 107 -4.20 -15.59 -7.74
CA LEU A 107 -4.24 -16.76 -6.85
C LEU A 107 -5.10 -16.50 -5.61
N LEU A 108 -4.91 -15.34 -4.97
CA LEU A 108 -5.70 -14.92 -3.81
C LEU A 108 -7.19 -14.79 -4.15
N ALA A 109 -7.53 -14.14 -5.27
CA ALA A 109 -8.92 -13.97 -5.72
C ALA A 109 -9.64 -15.29 -6.01
N ASN A 110 -8.89 -16.34 -6.39
CA ASN A 110 -9.44 -17.67 -6.67
C ASN A 110 -9.34 -18.64 -5.48
N ASN A 111 -8.96 -18.15 -4.29
CA ASN A 111 -8.74 -18.97 -3.09
C ASN A 111 -7.82 -20.18 -3.35
N ILE A 112 -6.76 -19.99 -4.14
CA ILE A 112 -5.81 -21.06 -4.47
C ILE A 112 -4.87 -21.28 -3.30
N GLU A 113 -4.83 -22.52 -2.80
CA GLU A 113 -4.02 -22.95 -1.66
C GLU A 113 -2.53 -23.15 -2.03
N ASP A 114 -1.67 -23.16 -1.01
CA ASP A 114 -0.21 -23.35 -1.12
C ASP A 114 0.19 -24.56 -1.96
N ALA A 115 -0.52 -25.68 -1.83
CA ALA A 115 -0.23 -26.92 -2.55
C ALA A 115 -0.27 -26.71 -4.08
N ALA A 116 -1.22 -25.91 -4.56
CA ALA A 116 -1.35 -25.62 -5.98
C ALA A 116 -0.27 -24.67 -6.50
N ILE A 117 0.33 -23.84 -5.65
CA ILE A 117 1.49 -22.99 -6.03
C ILE A 117 2.73 -23.86 -6.23
N HIS A 118 2.92 -24.89 -5.40
CA HIS A 118 4.04 -25.81 -5.52
C HIS A 118 4.00 -26.61 -6.84
N GLU A 119 2.82 -26.86 -7.38
CA GLU A 119 2.61 -27.58 -8.64
C GLU A 119 2.90 -26.73 -9.89
N LEU A 120 3.06 -25.40 -9.76
CA LEU A 120 3.40 -24.54 -10.90
C LEU A 120 4.77 -24.92 -11.49
N GLU A 121 4.90 -24.93 -12.81
CA GLU A 121 6.17 -25.16 -13.53
C GLU A 121 7.06 -23.90 -13.52
N LEU A 122 7.31 -23.34 -12.33
CA LEU A 122 8.10 -22.13 -12.11
C LEU A 122 9.38 -22.42 -11.32
N PRO A 123 10.41 -21.56 -11.40
CA PRO A 123 11.57 -21.64 -10.52
C PRO A 123 11.17 -21.56 -9.04
N GLU A 124 11.83 -22.36 -8.19
CA GLU A 124 11.45 -22.49 -6.77
C GLU A 124 11.48 -21.15 -6.02
N GLN A 125 12.47 -20.29 -6.30
CA GLN A 125 12.55 -18.96 -5.70
C GLN A 125 11.32 -18.10 -6.05
N LEU A 126 10.83 -18.19 -7.30
CA LEU A 126 9.65 -17.42 -7.71
C LEU A 126 8.37 -17.94 -7.03
N LYS A 127 8.27 -19.25 -6.76
CA LYS A 127 7.17 -19.81 -5.98
C LYS A 127 7.17 -19.29 -4.54
N ILE A 128 8.35 -19.23 -3.92
CA ILE A 128 8.52 -18.66 -2.57
C ILE A 128 8.09 -17.19 -2.56
N ASP A 129 8.54 -16.41 -3.56
CA ASP A 129 8.20 -14.99 -3.69
C ASP A 129 6.69 -14.78 -3.90
N ILE A 130 6.04 -15.60 -4.73
CA ILE A 130 4.60 -15.58 -4.96
C ILE A 130 3.84 -15.92 -3.68
N LYS A 131 4.22 -17.00 -2.98
CA LYS A 131 3.57 -17.42 -1.74
C LYS A 131 3.64 -16.31 -0.68
N SER A 132 4.83 -15.75 -0.46
CA SER A 132 4.99 -14.64 0.47
C SER A 132 4.17 -13.41 0.04
N CYS A 133 4.06 -13.15 -1.26
CA CYS A 133 3.24 -12.05 -1.75
C CYS A 133 1.73 -12.30 -1.56
N VAL A 134 1.25 -13.55 -1.69
CA VAL A 134 -0.15 -13.91 -1.42
C VAL A 134 -0.50 -13.66 0.05
N GLU A 135 0.34 -14.14 0.97
CA GLU A 135 0.17 -13.92 2.42
C GLU A 135 0.12 -12.42 2.77
N ASN A 136 1.10 -11.66 2.26
CA ASN A 136 1.15 -10.20 2.45
C ASN A 136 -0.07 -9.47 1.87
N LEU A 137 -0.59 -9.91 0.72
CA LEU A 137 -1.78 -9.31 0.12
C LEU A 137 -3.00 -9.61 0.98
N LYS A 138 -3.16 -10.87 1.42
CA LYS A 138 -4.26 -11.30 2.28
C LYS A 138 -4.35 -10.47 3.55
N GLU A 139 -3.23 -10.33 4.28
CA GLU A 139 -3.15 -9.49 5.49
C GLU A 139 -3.61 -8.05 5.23
N ARG A 140 -3.24 -7.48 4.08
CA ARG A 140 -3.60 -6.10 3.73
C ARG A 140 -5.07 -5.93 3.35
N TYR A 141 -5.66 -6.89 2.65
CA TYR A 141 -7.10 -6.87 2.35
C TYR A 141 -7.92 -7.04 3.64
N GLU A 142 -7.54 -7.99 4.49
CA GLU A 142 -8.20 -8.23 5.78
C GLU A 142 -8.12 -7.02 6.72
N ALA A 143 -6.94 -6.38 6.83
CA ALA A 143 -6.76 -5.20 7.68
C ALA A 143 -7.53 -3.96 7.20
N ASP A 144 -7.86 -3.89 5.91
CA ASP A 144 -8.62 -2.79 5.31
C ASP A 144 -10.15 -3.01 5.41
N GLY A 145 -10.59 -4.14 5.97
CA GLY A 145 -11.99 -4.55 5.96
C GLY A 145 -12.52 -4.82 4.55
N ASP A 146 -11.62 -5.05 3.60
CA ASP A 146 -11.90 -5.23 2.19
C ASP A 146 -12.03 -6.73 1.92
N ASP A 147 -13.25 -7.24 2.00
CA ASP A 147 -13.57 -8.67 1.81
C ASP A 147 -13.24 -9.18 0.38
N PHE A 148 -12.89 -8.29 -0.57
CA PHE A 148 -12.92 -8.64 -1.98
C PHE A 148 -11.67 -8.23 -2.77
N CYS A 149 -10.84 -9.23 -3.08
CA CYS A 149 -9.85 -9.15 -4.15
C CYS A 149 -10.56 -9.30 -5.52
N GLN A 150 -11.18 -8.25 -6.07
CA GLN A 150 -11.83 -8.34 -7.39
C GLN A 150 -10.72 -8.44 -8.45
N ASP A 151 -10.73 -9.51 -9.24
CA ASP A 151 -9.86 -9.63 -10.41
C ASP A 151 -10.36 -8.71 -11.52
N TRP A 152 -9.95 -7.44 -11.48
CA TRP A 152 -10.24 -6.45 -12.54
C TRP A 152 -9.56 -6.78 -13.88
N THR A 153 -8.75 -7.85 -13.97
CA THR A 153 -8.25 -8.33 -15.27
C THR A 153 -9.26 -9.20 -16.01
N VAL A 154 -10.37 -9.58 -15.36
CA VAL A 154 -11.54 -10.17 -16.01
C VAL A 154 -12.47 -9.03 -16.43
N TYR A 155 -12.07 -8.26 -17.44
CA TYR A 155 -13.08 -7.56 -18.25
C TYR A 155 -13.86 -8.65 -18.98
N HIS A 156 -15.15 -8.76 -18.70
CA HIS A 156 -16.06 -9.62 -19.46
C HIS A 156 -16.01 -9.20 -20.93
N GLU A 157 -15.42 -10.03 -21.79
CA GLU A 157 -15.53 -9.91 -23.26
C GLU A 157 -16.93 -10.31 -23.79
N GLU A 158 -17.98 -10.24 -22.96
CA GLU A 158 -19.33 -10.61 -23.35
C GLU A 158 -20.35 -9.53 -22.99
N GLU A 159 -20.28 -8.39 -23.68
CA GLU A 159 -21.46 -7.57 -23.97
C GLU A 159 -21.41 -7.13 -25.45
N TYR A 160 -21.90 -8.01 -26.34
CA TYR A 160 -22.41 -7.64 -27.67
C TYR A 160 -23.57 -8.55 -28.07
#